data_AF-A0A8W8NR47-F1
#
_entry.id   AF-A0A8W8NR47-F1
#
_cell.length_a   1.000
_cell.length_b   1.000
_cell.length_c   1.000
_cell.angle_alpha   90.00
_cell.angle_beta   90.00
_cell.angle_gamma   90.00
#
_symmetry.space_group_name_H-M   'P 1'
#
loop_
_entity.id
_entity.type
_entity.pdbx_description
1 polymer ?
#
loop_
_entity_poly.entity_id
_entity_poly.type
_entity_poly.pdbx_seq_one_letter_code
_entity_poly.pdbx_strand_id
1 'polypeptide(L)'
;DFLLSTAIDGGTCFDLIKLLLLHGCDIDYNPRTCRRMAMSPMFACIFFLKPMAVLLMLYEFGCQRWDFNWRDNRLYDRREDNETFKAFVSQKAASPRTLMSICRLQLYRTFQKRPLKFVDPLPLPPTVKDYLKFEDVRFF
;
A
#
# COMPACT_ATOMS: atom_id res chain seq x y z
N ASP A 1 -5.26 -4.82 -23.74
CA ASP A 1 -4.01 -5.61 -23.81
C ASP A 1 -2.79 -4.78 -24.18
N PHE A 2 -2.32 -3.84 -23.33
CA PHE A 2 -1.18 -2.98 -23.70
C PHE A 2 -0.12 -2.76 -22.61
N LEU A 3 -0.11 -3.51 -21.50
CA LEU A 3 0.88 -3.30 -20.42
C LEU A 3 1.46 -4.58 -19.81
N LEU A 4 1.35 -5.74 -20.47
CA LEU A 4 1.80 -7.03 -19.90
C LEU A 4 2.79 -7.82 -20.76
N SER A 5 3.33 -7.26 -21.86
CA SER A 5 4.29 -7.97 -22.71
C SER A 5 5.77 -7.69 -22.40
N THR A 6 6.08 -6.76 -21.51
CA THR A 6 7.45 -6.59 -21.01
C THR A 6 7.58 -7.39 -19.73
N ALA A 7 8.47 -8.39 -19.73
CA ALA A 7 8.90 -9.10 -18.53
C ALA A 7 9.63 -8.12 -17.60
N ILE A 8 8.87 -7.26 -16.91
CA ILE A 8 9.40 -6.42 -15.85
C ILE A 8 9.71 -7.38 -14.70
N ASP A 9 10.96 -7.40 -14.26
CA ASP A 9 11.35 -8.20 -13.12
C ASP A 9 10.53 -7.78 -11.86
N GLY A 10 10.35 -8.72 -10.93
CA GLY A 10 9.51 -8.48 -9.77
C GLY A 10 10.00 -7.35 -8.86
N GLY A 11 11.31 -7.08 -8.85
CA GLY A 11 11.95 -6.02 -8.07
C GLY A 11 11.69 -4.64 -8.65
N THR A 12 11.86 -4.46 -9.95
CA THR A 12 11.54 -3.23 -10.68
C THR A 12 10.07 -2.87 -10.52
N CYS A 13 9.16 -3.86 -10.58
CA CYS A 13 7.75 -3.63 -10.28
C CYS A 13 7.53 -3.11 -8.84
N PHE A 14 8.22 -3.71 -7.86
CA PHE A 14 8.14 -3.31 -6.47
C PHE A 14 8.61 -1.86 -6.26
N ASP A 15 9.76 -1.50 -6.80
CA ASP A 15 10.34 -0.16 -6.67
C ASP A 15 9.47 0.92 -7.33
N LEU A 16 8.88 0.61 -8.49
CA LEU A 16 7.94 1.52 -9.15
C LEU A 16 6.67 1.74 -8.34
N ILE A 17 6.11 0.68 -7.73
CA ILE A 17 4.95 0.80 -6.83
C ILE A 17 5.31 1.68 -5.63
N LYS A 18 6.45 1.41 -4.99
CA LYS A 18 6.96 2.20 -3.86
C LYS A 18 7.11 3.67 -4.24
N LEU A 19 7.73 3.96 -5.38
CA LEU A 19 7.92 5.32 -5.88
C LEU A 19 6.57 6.04 -6.09
N LEU A 20 5.62 5.39 -6.77
CA LEU A 20 4.29 5.97 -7.02
C LEU A 20 3.57 6.30 -5.70
N LEU A 21 3.64 5.41 -4.72
CA LEU A 21 3.05 5.61 -3.39
C LEU A 21 3.74 6.77 -2.64
N LEU A 22 5.06 6.83 -2.62
CA LEU A 22 5.80 7.94 -2.00
C LEU A 22 5.48 9.30 -2.64
N HIS A 23 5.14 9.31 -3.93
CA HIS A 23 4.70 10.51 -4.64
C HIS A 23 3.19 10.81 -4.53
N GLY A 24 2.47 10.10 -3.66
CA GLY A 24 1.08 10.41 -3.35
C GLY A 24 0.08 9.90 -4.38
N CYS A 25 0.41 8.82 -5.09
CA CYS A 25 -0.54 8.11 -5.95
C CYS A 25 -1.72 7.61 -5.10
N ASP A 26 -2.93 7.72 -5.66
CA ASP A 26 -4.12 7.17 -5.02
C ASP A 26 -4.12 5.65 -5.18
N ILE A 27 -3.87 4.96 -4.06
CA ILE A 27 -3.70 3.51 -4.02
C ILE A 27 -4.93 2.76 -4.54
N ASP A 28 -6.13 3.32 -4.39
CA ASP A 28 -7.39 2.72 -4.81
C ASP A 28 -7.86 3.17 -6.22
N TYR A 29 -7.08 3.97 -6.94
CA TYR A 29 -7.47 4.52 -8.24
C TYR A 29 -7.31 3.50 -9.37
N ASN A 30 -8.35 3.34 -10.20
CA ASN A 30 -8.28 2.57 -11.44
C ASN A 30 -8.17 3.52 -12.66
N PRO A 31 -7.06 3.48 -13.43
CA PRO A 31 -6.86 4.33 -14.60
C PRO A 31 -7.77 3.97 -15.79
N ARG A 32 -8.30 2.75 -15.88
CA ARG A 32 -9.22 2.34 -16.97
C ARG A 32 -10.61 2.94 -16.81
N THR A 33 -11.08 3.05 -15.57
CA THR A 33 -12.44 3.52 -15.27
C THR A 33 -12.45 4.95 -14.73
N CYS A 34 -11.28 5.53 -14.47
CA CYS A 34 -11.09 6.83 -13.83
C CYS A 34 -11.82 6.96 -12.49
N ARG A 35 -11.98 5.85 -11.77
CA ARG A 35 -12.72 5.77 -10.50
C ARG A 35 -11.89 5.09 -9.44
N ARG A 36 -12.17 5.45 -8.18
CA ARG A 36 -11.73 4.65 -7.03
C ARG A 36 -12.47 3.32 -7.06
N MET A 37 -11.72 2.25 -6.85
CA MET A 37 -12.26 0.91 -6.74
C MET A 37 -12.08 0.40 -5.33
N ALA A 38 -13.05 -0.41 -4.89
CA ALA A 38 -12.89 -1.20 -3.67
C ALA A 38 -11.68 -2.15 -3.77
N MET A 39 -11.27 -2.52 -4.99
CA MET A 39 -10.14 -3.40 -5.25
C MET A 39 -9.14 -2.69 -6.16
N SER A 40 -8.01 -2.30 -5.58
CA SER A 40 -7.01 -1.50 -6.28
C SER A 40 -6.24 -2.28 -7.34
N PRO A 41 -5.70 -1.60 -8.39
CA PRO A 41 -4.74 -2.21 -9.30
C PRO A 41 -3.51 -2.78 -8.59
N MET A 42 -3.07 -2.18 -7.48
CA MET A 42 -1.95 -2.69 -6.68
C MET A 42 -2.27 -4.01 -5.96
N PHE A 43 -3.55 -4.30 -5.71
CA PHE A 43 -3.96 -5.59 -5.19
C PHE A 43 -3.62 -6.74 -6.16
N ALA A 44 -3.76 -6.51 -7.47
CA ALA A 44 -3.37 -7.48 -8.49
C ALA A 44 -1.87 -7.83 -8.38
N CYS A 45 -1.03 -6.87 -7.97
CA CYS A 45 0.42 -7.07 -7.81
C CYS A 45 0.77 -8.11 -6.73
N ILE A 46 -0.06 -8.33 -5.68
CA ILE A 46 0.18 -9.43 -4.73
C ILE A 46 0.19 -10.80 -5.44
N PHE A 47 -0.66 -11.00 -6.46
CA PHE A 47 -0.74 -12.28 -7.17
C PHE A 47 0.44 -12.51 -8.10
N PHE A 48 0.90 -11.44 -8.75
CA PHE A 48 1.97 -11.52 -9.76
C PHE A 48 3.36 -11.47 -9.14
N LEU A 49 3.57 -10.63 -8.12
CA LEU A 49 4.89 -10.40 -7.53
C LEU A 49 5.13 -11.32 -6.32
N LYS A 50 4.06 -11.74 -5.63
CA LYS A 50 4.07 -12.52 -4.37
C LYS A 50 4.95 -12.02 -3.19
N PRO A 51 5.37 -10.76 -3.03
CA PRO A 51 6.28 -10.39 -1.94
C PRO A 51 5.44 -9.94 -0.73
N MET A 52 5.79 -10.42 0.46
CA MET A 52 5.23 -9.90 1.72
C MET A 52 5.34 -8.36 1.81
N ALA A 53 6.41 -7.81 1.23
CA ALA A 53 6.65 -6.37 1.13
C ALA A 53 5.53 -5.60 0.40
N VAL A 54 4.86 -6.19 -0.59
CA VAL A 54 3.72 -5.53 -1.29
C VAL A 54 2.49 -5.49 -0.40
N LEU A 55 2.21 -6.56 0.34
CA LEU A 55 1.12 -6.56 1.31
C LEU A 55 1.34 -5.52 2.43
N LEU A 56 2.59 -5.42 2.91
CA LEU A 56 2.99 -4.38 3.86
C LEU A 56 2.78 -2.97 3.28
N MET A 57 3.18 -2.71 2.03
CA MET A 57 2.92 -1.42 1.37
C MET A 57 1.42 -1.11 1.29
N LEU A 58 0.62 -2.05 0.81
CA LEU A 58 -0.83 -1.87 0.68
C LEU A 58 -1.48 -1.54 2.03
N TYR A 59 -1.05 -2.23 3.09
CA TYR A 59 -1.47 -1.92 4.44
C TYR A 59 -0.97 -0.54 4.89
N GLU A 60 0.32 -0.25 4.83
CA GLU A 60 0.87 1.00 5.40
C GLU A 60 0.35 2.26 4.70
N PHE A 61 0.13 2.23 3.40
CA PHE A 61 -0.43 3.34 2.61
C PHE A 61 -1.98 3.38 2.60
N GLY A 62 -2.64 2.45 3.30
CA GLY A 62 -4.07 2.54 3.59
C GLY A 62 -4.98 2.19 2.42
N CYS A 63 -4.62 1.17 1.63
CA CYS A 63 -5.52 0.53 0.66
C CYS A 63 -6.81 0.09 1.37
N GLN A 64 -7.99 0.36 0.78
CA GLN A 64 -9.26 0.12 1.49
C GLN A 64 -9.53 -1.36 1.75
N ARG A 65 -9.10 -2.26 0.85
CA ARG A 65 -9.34 -3.70 0.95
C ARG A 65 -8.07 -4.51 0.81
N TRP A 66 -7.07 -4.13 1.60
CA TRP A 66 -5.76 -4.78 1.65
C TRP A 66 -5.83 -6.25 2.11
N ASP A 67 -6.93 -6.68 2.73
CA ASP A 67 -7.16 -8.01 3.31
C ASP A 67 -8.09 -8.93 2.49
N PHE A 68 -8.64 -8.46 1.36
CA PHE A 68 -9.57 -9.24 0.51
C PHE A 68 -8.94 -9.65 -0.82
N ASN A 69 -9.32 -10.80 -1.35
CA ASN A 69 -8.95 -11.32 -2.67
C ASN A 69 -9.86 -10.84 -3.80
N TRP A 70 -9.48 -11.16 -5.04
CA TRP A 70 -10.20 -10.67 -6.23
C TRP A 70 -11.62 -11.23 -6.38
N ARG A 71 -11.90 -12.32 -5.68
CA ARG A 71 -13.22 -12.96 -5.60
C ARG A 71 -13.98 -12.54 -4.35
N ASP A 72 -13.60 -11.43 -3.73
CA ASP A 72 -14.27 -10.87 -2.56
C ASP A 72 -14.21 -11.71 -1.28
N ASN A 73 -13.37 -12.74 -1.24
CA ASN A 73 -13.13 -13.53 -0.02
C ASN A 73 -11.91 -12.94 0.72
N ARG A 74 -11.73 -13.24 2.00
CA ARG A 74 -10.52 -12.78 2.68
C ARG A 74 -9.28 -13.46 2.08
N LEU A 75 -8.15 -12.76 2.06
CA LEU A 75 -6.88 -13.23 1.47
C LEU A 75 -6.46 -14.61 1.98
N TYR A 76 -6.81 -14.93 3.23
CA TYR A 76 -6.40 -16.15 3.92
C TYR A 76 -7.36 -17.34 3.78
N ASP A 77 -8.54 -17.18 3.18
CA ASP A 77 -9.55 -18.27 3.11
C ASP A 77 -9.19 -19.37 2.09
N ARG A 78 -8.12 -19.20 1.29
CA ARG A 78 -7.76 -20.13 0.20
C ARG A 78 -6.27 -20.39 -0.02
N ARG A 79 -5.38 -19.92 0.87
CA ARG A 79 -3.92 -20.17 0.74
C ARG A 79 -3.42 -20.96 1.94
N GLU A 80 -3.43 -22.28 1.83
CA GLU A 80 -2.83 -23.22 2.81
C GLU A 80 -1.30 -23.10 2.86
N ASP A 81 -0.69 -22.46 1.86
CA ASP A 81 0.75 -22.41 1.60
C ASP A 81 1.43 -21.11 2.07
N ASN A 82 0.75 -20.23 2.81
CA ASN A 82 1.34 -18.94 3.19
C ASN A 82 0.94 -18.45 4.58
N GLU A 83 1.39 -19.19 5.60
CA GLU A 83 1.17 -18.88 7.02
C GLU A 83 1.65 -17.48 7.42
N THR A 84 2.70 -16.94 6.79
CA THR A 84 3.18 -15.58 7.08
C THR A 84 2.18 -14.49 6.67
N PHE A 85 1.59 -14.62 5.48
CA PHE A 85 0.54 -13.69 5.03
C PHE A 85 -0.69 -13.80 5.91
N LYS A 86 -1.11 -15.03 6.24
CA LYS A 86 -2.26 -15.29 7.11
C LYS A 86 -2.06 -14.71 8.50
N ALA A 87 -0.89 -14.90 9.10
CA ALA A 87 -0.54 -14.33 10.40
C ALA A 87 -0.60 -12.80 10.38
N PHE A 88 0.00 -12.16 9.38
CA PHE A 88 -0.05 -10.70 9.25
C PHE A 88 -1.47 -10.17 9.09
N VAL A 89 -2.25 -10.73 8.16
CA VAL A 89 -3.62 -10.28 7.92
C VAL A 89 -4.47 -10.48 9.16
N SER A 90 -4.37 -11.64 9.81
CA SER A 90 -5.13 -11.93 11.03
C SER A 90 -4.78 -10.96 12.16
N GLN A 91 -3.48 -10.70 12.37
CA GLN A 91 -3.01 -9.75 13.39
C GLN A 91 -3.52 -8.33 13.12
N LYS A 92 -3.38 -7.84 11.88
CA LYS A 92 -3.77 -6.48 11.50
C LYS A 92 -5.28 -6.30 11.39
N ALA A 93 -6.04 -7.34 11.06
CA ALA A 93 -7.51 -7.30 11.01
C ALA A 93 -8.15 -7.43 12.40
N ALA A 94 -7.45 -8.05 13.36
CA ALA A 94 -7.96 -8.23 14.73
C ALA A 94 -8.01 -6.92 15.55
N SER A 95 -7.28 -5.89 15.14
CA SER A 95 -7.22 -4.61 15.86
C SER A 95 -7.34 -3.41 14.91
N PRO A 96 -8.01 -2.34 15.34
CA PRO A 96 -8.02 -1.11 14.56
C PRO A 96 -6.62 -0.51 14.47
N ARG A 97 -6.39 0.31 13.43
CA ARG A 97 -5.17 1.09 13.31
C ARG A 97 -4.99 2.02 14.52
N THR A 98 -3.73 2.26 14.87
CA THR A 98 -3.39 3.28 15.87
C THR A 98 -3.82 4.67 15.37
N LEU A 99 -4.11 5.57 16.31
CA LEU A 99 -4.44 6.96 15.98
C LEU A 99 -3.35 7.61 15.11
N MET A 100 -2.08 7.35 15.44
CA MET A 100 -0.93 7.84 14.67
C MET A 100 -0.95 7.38 13.20
N SER A 101 -1.27 6.11 12.95
CA SER A 101 -1.42 5.57 11.59
C SER A 101 -2.59 6.22 10.86
N ILE A 102 -3.72 6.42 11.55
CA ILE A 102 -4.90 7.10 10.98
C ILE A 102 -4.56 8.54 10.59
N CYS A 103 -3.88 9.30 11.47
CA CYS A 103 -3.44 10.65 11.19
C CYS A 103 -2.48 10.72 9.99
N ARG A 104 -1.49 9.81 9.91
CA ARG A 104 -0.59 9.73 8.76
C ARG A 104 -1.35 9.50 7.46
N LEU A 105 -2.28 8.55 7.45
CA LEU A 105 -3.09 8.25 6.25
C LEU A 105 -3.98 9.43 5.86
N GLN A 106 -4.57 10.13 6.83
CA GLN A 106 -5.41 11.29 6.55
C GLN A 106 -4.59 12.41 5.92
N LEU A 107 -3.41 12.71 6.46
CA LEU A 107 -2.50 13.70 5.90
C LEU A 107 -1.99 13.29 4.51
N TYR A 108 -1.58 12.03 4.34
CA TYR A 108 -1.16 11.47 3.06
C TYR A 108 -2.24 11.64 1.97
N ARG A 109 -3.51 11.33 2.30
CA ARG A 109 -4.65 11.50 1.40
C ARG A 109 -4.98 12.97 1.11
N THR A 110 -4.74 13.86 2.08
CA THR A 110 -4.99 15.30 1.92
C THR A 110 -3.94 15.95 1.02
N PHE A 111 -2.68 15.55 1.13
CA PHE A 111 -1.56 16.14 0.40
C PHE A 111 -1.23 15.45 -0.93
N GLN A 112 -2.09 14.56 -1.41
CA GLN A 112 -1.91 13.76 -2.64
C GLN A 112 -1.21 14.55 -3.76
N LYS A 113 -0.35 13.85 -4.53
CA LYS A 113 0.55 14.36 -5.58
C LYS A 113 1.87 15.00 -5.11
N ARG A 114 1.97 15.58 -3.91
CA ARG A 114 3.23 16.19 -3.40
C ARG A 114 3.43 16.09 -1.87
N PRO A 115 3.19 14.93 -1.22
CA PRO A 115 3.17 14.83 0.25
C PRO A 115 4.47 15.33 0.91
N LEU A 116 5.65 14.97 0.35
CA LEU A 116 6.95 15.33 0.92
C LEU A 116 7.18 16.85 1.00
N LYS A 117 6.74 17.61 0.00
CA LYS A 117 6.93 19.07 -0.05
C LYS A 117 6.13 19.81 1.01
N PHE A 118 5.05 19.21 1.49
CA PHE A 118 4.20 19.81 2.53
C PHE A 118 4.66 19.46 3.95
N VAL A 119 5.39 18.36 4.14
CA VAL A 119 5.82 17.91 5.47
C VAL A 119 7.03 18.71 5.97
N ASP A 120 7.99 19.01 5.09
CA ASP A 120 9.23 19.69 5.48
C ASP A 120 9.05 21.05 6.16
N PRO A 121 8.15 21.95 5.70
CA PRO A 121 7.96 23.26 6.32
C PRO A 121 7.22 23.22 7.66
N LEU A 122 6.59 22.10 8.03
CA LEU A 122 5.78 22.04 9.26
C LEU A 122 6.68 22.17 10.50
N PRO A 123 6.21 22.85 11.57
CA PRO A 123 6.94 22.96 12.85
C PRO A 123 6.79 21.68 13.68
N LEU A 124 7.18 20.54 13.10
CA LEU A 124 7.11 19.21 13.71
C LEU A 124 8.51 18.67 14.03
N PRO A 125 8.66 17.82 15.06
CA PRO A 125 9.92 17.12 15.31
C PRO A 125 10.37 16.29 14.10
N PRO A 126 11.69 16.13 13.87
CA PRO A 126 12.21 15.35 12.74
C PRO A 126 11.63 13.93 12.67
N THR A 127 11.58 13.22 13.80
CA THR A 127 11.03 11.85 13.85
C THR A 127 9.57 11.75 13.41
N VAL A 128 8.76 12.79 13.65
CA VAL A 128 7.37 12.84 13.18
C VAL A 128 7.34 13.11 11.68
N LYS A 129 8.24 13.97 11.16
CA LYS A 129 8.37 14.20 9.71
C LYS A 129 8.77 12.92 9.00
N ASP A 130 9.77 12.19 9.50
CA ASP A 130 10.24 10.93 8.93
C ASP A 130 9.10 9.90 8.87
N TYR A 131 8.31 9.80 9.94
CA TYR A 131 7.12 8.96 9.99
C TYR A 131 6.07 9.35 8.94
N LEU A 132 5.79 10.65 8.78
CA LEU A 132 4.84 11.15 7.78
C LEU A 132 5.33 10.96 6.34
N LYS A 133 6.65 10.87 6.14
CA LYS A 133 7.30 10.55 4.86
C LYS A 133 7.44 9.05 4.61
N PHE A 134 6.96 8.21 5.52
CA PHE A 134 7.05 6.75 5.46
C PHE A 134 8.51 6.22 5.47
N GLU A 135 9.45 6.98 6.04
CA GLU A 135 10.86 6.56 6.16
C GLU A 135 11.05 5.43 7.18
N ASP A 136 10.09 5.26 8.09
CA ASP A 136 10.00 4.14 9.03
C ASP A 136 9.69 2.80 8.35
N VAL A 137 9.10 2.84 7.16
CA VAL A 137 8.72 1.63 6.44
C VAL A 137 9.93 1.07 5.69
N ARG A 138 10.67 0.19 6.38
CA ARG A 138 11.76 -0.57 5.77
C ARG A 138 11.18 -1.70 4.94
N PHE A 139 11.33 -1.58 3.63
CA PHE A 139 11.05 -2.67 2.69
C PHE A 139 12.34 -3.47 2.51
N PHE A 140 12.34 -4.72 2.96
CA PHE A 140 13.48 -5.64 2.89
C PHE A 140 13.73 -6.12 1.47
#